data_AF-A0A932P0E5-F1
#
_entry.id   AF-A0A932P0E5-F1
#
_cell.length_a   1.000
_cell.length_b   1.000
_cell.length_c   1.000
_cell.angle_alpha   90.00
_cell.angle_beta   90.00
_cell.angle_gamma   90.00
#
_symmetry.space_group_name_H-M   'P 1'
#
loop_
_entity.id
_entity.type
_entity.pdbx_description
1 polymer ?
#
loop_
_entity_poly.entity_id
_entity_poly.type
_entity_poly.pdbx_seq_one_letter_code
_entity_poly.pdbx_strand_id
1 'polypeptide(L)'
;MAEYGEWNRKGATLSDVTAKKEYGVSRAFIVKGIRAGKLEHRDGAIWGNPYLRVLRSQLEQYIAEELGADCLSTGKNQTELRKIKKEMADLKKRLDELQTRRTEIEKAIRKSTAEPAGAGDVAKARRA
;
A
#
# COMPACT_ATOMS: atom_id res chain seq x y z
N MET A 1 -18.75 -19.57 21.95
CA MET A 1 -18.99 -20.54 20.87
C MET A 1 -19.64 -19.79 19.72
N ALA A 2 -19.20 -19.96 18.47
CA ALA A 2 -19.77 -19.22 17.35
C ALA A 2 -21.26 -19.56 17.17
N GLU A 3 -22.10 -18.54 16.99
CA GLU A 3 -23.50 -18.78 16.68
C GLU A 3 -23.65 -19.31 15.25
N TYR A 4 -24.58 -20.26 15.08
CA TYR A 4 -24.76 -21.07 13.86
C TYR A 4 -25.16 -20.19 12.67
N GLY A 5 -24.17 -19.65 11.95
CA GLY A 5 -24.38 -18.73 10.84
C GLY A 5 -23.23 -17.75 10.59
N GLU A 6 -22.34 -17.55 11.57
CA GLU A 6 -21.19 -16.65 11.44
C GLU A 6 -20.27 -17.03 10.26
N TRP A 7 -20.13 -18.33 9.96
CA TRP A 7 -19.33 -18.83 8.85
C TRP A 7 -19.86 -18.46 7.45
N ASN A 8 -21.17 -18.25 7.31
CA ASN A 8 -21.82 -17.98 6.02
C ASN A 8 -22.01 -16.48 5.75
N ARG A 9 -21.70 -15.61 6.72
CA ARG A 9 -21.81 -14.17 6.53
C ARG A 9 -20.65 -13.68 5.64
N LYS A 10 -20.97 -12.92 4.60
CA LYS A 10 -19.98 -12.38 3.66
C LYS A 10 -18.91 -11.58 4.42
N GLY A 11 -17.66 -12.03 4.34
CA GLY A 11 -16.52 -11.39 5.01
C GLY A 11 -16.31 -11.75 6.48
N ALA A 12 -17.05 -12.71 7.02
CA ALA A 12 -16.88 -13.15 8.41
C ALA A 12 -15.73 -14.14 8.62
N THR A 13 -15.27 -14.82 7.55
CA THR A 13 -14.10 -15.71 7.63
C THR A 13 -12.88 -15.06 6.99
N LEU A 14 -11.71 -15.30 7.56
CA LEU A 14 -10.41 -14.87 7.02
C LEU A 14 -9.42 -16.03 6.99
N SER A 15 -8.46 -15.97 6.08
CA SER A 15 -7.35 -16.92 6.01
C SER A 15 -6.17 -16.47 6.85
N ASP A 16 -5.24 -17.38 7.14
CA ASP A 16 -3.96 -17.08 7.80
C ASP A 16 -3.15 -16.00 7.07
N VAL A 17 -3.18 -15.98 5.74
CA VAL A 17 -2.54 -14.94 4.93
C VAL A 17 -3.19 -13.58 5.14
N THR A 18 -4.53 -13.55 5.17
CA THR A 18 -5.29 -12.31 5.42
C THR A 18 -5.11 -11.83 6.86
N ALA A 19 -5.10 -12.74 7.83
CA ALA A 19 -4.83 -12.43 9.24
C ALA A 19 -3.48 -11.73 9.42
N LYS A 20 -2.44 -12.25 8.78
CA LYS A 20 -1.10 -11.64 8.78
C LYS A 20 -1.08 -10.27 8.15
N LYS A 21 -1.87 -10.06 7.09
CA LYS A 21 -1.90 -8.79 6.36
C LYS A 21 -2.67 -7.70 7.11
N GLU A 22 -3.83 -8.04 7.68
CA GLU A 22 -4.74 -7.11 8.35
C GLU A 22 -4.36 -6.86 9.81
N TYR A 23 -4.01 -7.92 10.54
CA TYR A 23 -3.75 -7.85 11.99
C TYR A 23 -2.27 -8.03 12.35
N GLY A 24 -1.40 -8.32 11.38
CA GLY A 24 0.01 -8.61 11.65
C GLY A 24 0.26 -9.95 12.35
N VAL A 25 -0.78 -10.77 12.48
CA VAL A 25 -0.76 -12.02 13.26
C VAL A 25 -0.19 -13.18 12.42
N SER A 26 0.75 -13.92 12.98
CA SER A 26 1.39 -15.05 12.29
C SER A 26 0.52 -16.31 12.33
N ARG A 27 0.74 -17.24 11.38
CA ARG A 27 0.08 -18.56 11.37
C ARG A 27 0.29 -19.31 12.69
N ALA A 28 1.47 -19.18 13.31
CA ALA A 28 1.77 -19.81 14.59
C ALA A 28 0.85 -19.32 15.72
N PHE A 29 0.51 -18.03 15.74
CA PHE A 29 -0.42 -17.47 16.72
C PHE A 29 -1.85 -18.00 16.52
N ILE A 30 -2.29 -18.13 15.27
CA ILE A 30 -3.59 -18.75 14.95
C ILE A 30 -3.62 -20.21 15.41
N VAL A 31 -2.56 -20.97 15.11
CA VAL A 31 -2.44 -22.36 15.58
C VAL A 31 -2.42 -22.45 17.10
N LYS A 32 -1.79 -21.49 17.81
CA LYS A 32 -1.84 -21.40 19.27
C LYS A 32 -3.27 -21.21 19.78
N GLY A 33 -4.04 -20.31 19.16
CA GLY A 33 -5.45 -20.08 19.52
C GLY A 33 -6.36 -21.28 19.22
N ILE A 34 -6.10 -22.00 18.12
CA ILE A 34 -6.78 -23.27 17.80
C ILE A 34 -6.47 -24.32 18.86
N ARG A 35 -5.20 -24.51 19.21
CA ARG A 35 -4.76 -25.46 20.25
C ARG A 35 -5.32 -25.11 21.63
N ALA A 36 -5.50 -23.83 21.91
CA ALA A 36 -6.12 -23.34 23.14
C ALA A 36 -7.66 -23.49 23.13
N GLY A 37 -8.27 -23.95 22.03
CA GLY A 37 -9.72 -24.09 21.90
C GLY A 37 -10.46 -22.75 21.80
N LYS A 38 -9.75 -21.63 21.59
CA LYS A 38 -10.32 -20.28 21.51
C LYS A 38 -10.71 -19.89 20.09
N LEU A 39 -10.09 -20.50 19.08
CA LEU A 39 -10.37 -20.25 17.67
C LEU A 39 -10.93 -21.51 17.02
N GLU A 40 -12.11 -21.39 16.41
CA GLU A 40 -12.60 -22.40 15.49
C GLU A 40 -11.90 -22.23 14.14
N HIS A 41 -11.44 -23.35 13.57
CA HIS A 41 -10.86 -23.36 12.24
C HIS A 41 -11.59 -24.32 11.31
N ARG A 42 -11.54 -23.99 10.02
CA ARG A 42 -11.86 -24.91 8.94
C ARG A 42 -10.66 -25.00 8.03
N ASP A 43 -10.28 -26.24 7.74
CA ASP A 43 -9.23 -26.50 6.77
C ASP A 43 -9.81 -26.43 5.37
N GLY A 44 -9.14 -25.70 4.49
CA GLY A 44 -9.46 -25.62 3.08
C GLY A 44 -8.23 -25.83 2.23
N ALA A 45 -8.43 -26.24 0.98
CA ALA A 45 -7.39 -26.24 -0.04
C ALA A 45 -7.88 -25.42 -1.24
N ILE A 46 -7.11 -24.40 -1.62
CA ILE A 46 -7.32 -23.68 -2.88
C ILE A 46 -6.17 -24.11 -3.79
N TRP A 47 -6.49 -24.79 -4.91
CA TRP A 47 -5.51 -25.24 -5.90
C TRP A 47 -4.34 -26.05 -5.30
N GLY A 48 -4.63 -26.92 -4.32
CA GLY A 48 -3.61 -27.74 -3.66
C GLY A 48 -2.80 -27.03 -2.55
N ASN A 49 -3.01 -25.73 -2.33
CA ASN A 49 -2.39 -25.02 -1.22
C ASN A 49 -3.31 -25.06 0.03
N PRO A 50 -2.90 -25.74 1.12
CA PRO A 50 -3.70 -25.80 2.34
C PRO A 50 -3.71 -24.44 3.04
N TYR A 51 -4.90 -23.96 3.36
CA TYR A 51 -5.10 -22.70 4.10
C TYR A 51 -6.04 -22.93 5.27
N LEU A 52 -5.77 -22.21 6.36
CA LEU A 52 -6.60 -22.22 7.55
C LEU A 52 -7.62 -21.09 7.43
N ARG A 53 -8.92 -21.41 7.52
CA ARG A 53 -9.97 -20.41 7.67
C ARG A 53 -10.36 -20.28 9.13
N VAL A 54 -10.40 -19.06 9.62
CA VAL A 54 -10.86 -18.73 10.98
C VAL A 54 -11.90 -17.61 10.91
N LEU A 55 -12.71 -17.49 11.96
CA LEU A 55 -13.69 -16.41 12.08
C LEU A 55 -13.00 -15.11 12.50
N ARG A 56 -13.39 -14.01 11.85
CA ARG A 56 -12.88 -12.67 12.17
C ARG A 56 -13.23 -12.24 13.59
N SER A 57 -14.47 -12.47 14.00
CA SER A 57 -14.98 -12.20 15.36
C SER A 57 -14.11 -12.87 16.42
N GLN A 58 -13.88 -14.18 16.26
CA GLN A 58 -13.08 -14.97 17.21
C GLN A 58 -11.61 -14.56 17.20
N LEU A 59 -11.04 -14.29 16.02
CA LEU A 59 -9.66 -13.85 15.93
C LEU A 59 -9.46 -12.48 16.59
N GLU A 60 -10.36 -11.53 16.36
CA GLU A 60 -10.33 -10.22 17.02
C GLU A 60 -10.46 -10.33 18.54
N GLN A 61 -11.36 -11.20 19.04
CA GLN A 61 -11.49 -11.49 20.47
C GLN A 61 -10.21 -12.11 21.05
N TYR A 62 -9.65 -13.12 20.38
CA TYR A 62 -8.41 -13.78 20.83
C TYR A 62 -7.22 -12.82 20.85
N ILE A 63 -7.14 -11.94 19.86
CA ILE A 63 -6.14 -10.87 19.80
C ILE A 63 -6.34 -9.90 20.97
N ALA A 64 -7.57 -9.45 21.22
CA ALA A 64 -7.87 -8.55 22.33
C ALA A 64 -7.53 -9.19 23.70
N GLU A 65 -7.74 -10.50 23.84
CA GLU A 65 -7.40 -11.24 25.06
C GLU A 65 -5.89 -11.43 25.26
N GLU A 66 -5.13 -11.84 24.24
CA GLU A 66 -3.70 -12.18 24.39
C GLU A 66 -2.78 -10.97 24.28
N LEU A 67 -3.14 -9.98 23.47
CA LEU A 67 -2.31 -8.82 23.13
C LEU A 67 -2.92 -7.49 23.64
N GLY A 68 -4.11 -7.54 24.25
CA GLY A 68 -4.82 -6.36 24.76
C GLY A 68 -5.57 -5.58 23.66
N ALA A 69 -6.58 -4.79 24.02
CA ALA A 69 -7.37 -4.00 23.05
C ALA A 69 -6.54 -3.02 22.19
N ASP A 70 -5.33 -2.66 22.65
CA ASP A 70 -4.43 -1.71 22.00
C ASP A 70 -3.79 -2.24 20.70
N CYS A 71 -3.71 -3.57 20.50
CA CYS A 71 -3.16 -4.11 19.26
C CYS A 71 -4.15 -4.07 18.09
N LEU A 72 -5.47 -4.06 18.36
CA LEU A 72 -6.52 -3.93 17.33
C LEU A 72 -6.54 -2.53 16.69
N SER A 73 -6.29 -1.48 17.48
CA SER A 73 -6.10 -0.12 16.96
C SER A 73 -4.79 0.00 16.19
N THR A 74 -3.74 -0.71 16.64
CA THR A 74 -2.43 -0.73 15.97
C THR A 74 -2.48 -1.35 14.56
N GLY A 75 -3.30 -2.39 14.32
CA GLY A 75 -3.47 -3.00 12.98
C GLY A 75 -4.12 -2.05 11.96
N LYS A 76 -5.13 -1.28 12.38
CA LYS A 76 -5.74 -0.22 11.56
C LYS A 76 -4.72 0.88 11.27
N ASN A 77 -3.98 1.32 12.29
CA ASN A 77 -2.94 2.34 12.15
C ASN A 77 -1.81 1.88 11.21
N GLN A 78 -1.38 0.62 11.28
CA GLN A 78 -0.35 0.08 10.37
C GLN A 78 -0.83 -0.02 8.92
N THR A 79 -2.09 -0.37 8.69
CA THR A 79 -2.66 -0.42 7.33
C THR A 79 -2.78 0.98 6.73
N GLU A 80 -3.26 1.95 7.51
CA GLU A 80 -3.27 3.37 7.11
C GLU A 80 -1.85 3.90 6.88
N LEU A 81 -0.88 3.58 7.75
CA LEU A 81 0.51 3.97 7.58
C LEU A 81 1.12 3.37 6.30
N ARG A 82 0.77 2.13 5.94
CA ARG A 82 1.18 1.52 4.66
C ARG A 82 0.55 2.22 3.45
N LYS A 83 -0.72 2.61 3.52
CA LYS A 83 -1.38 3.39 2.46
C LYS A 83 -0.70 4.74 2.29
N ILE A 84 -0.52 5.49 3.38
CA ILE A 84 0.14 6.79 3.38
C ILE A 84 1.57 6.67 2.81
N LYS A 85 2.34 5.66 3.22
CA LYS A 85 3.69 5.43 2.66
C LYS A 85 3.68 5.18 1.15
N LYS A 86 2.69 4.44 0.65
CA LYS A 86 2.54 4.18 -0.78
C LYS A 86 2.19 5.46 -1.53
N GLU A 87 1.23 6.24 -1.02
CA GLU A 87 0.86 7.53 -1.59
C GLU A 87 2.04 8.51 -1.59
N MET A 88 2.82 8.58 -0.51
CA MET A 88 4.06 9.38 -0.46
C MET A 88 5.06 8.97 -1.54
N ALA A 89 5.24 7.66 -1.76
CA ALA A 89 6.15 7.16 -2.79
C ALA A 89 5.67 7.50 -4.20
N ASP A 90 4.37 7.38 -4.46
CA ASP A 90 3.76 7.70 -5.76
C ASP A 90 3.81 9.21 -6.05
N LEU A 91 3.55 10.06 -5.05
CA LEU A 91 3.68 11.51 -5.16
C LEU A 91 5.14 11.94 -5.38
N LYS A 92 6.10 11.30 -4.71
CA LYS A 92 7.53 11.58 -4.91
C LYS A 92 7.96 11.30 -6.34
N LYS A 93 7.52 10.17 -6.93
CA LYS A 93 7.78 9.87 -8.35
C LYS A 93 7.22 10.95 -9.27
N ARG A 94 5.97 11.38 -9.05
CA ARG A 94 5.36 12.48 -9.83
C ARG A 94 6.14 13.78 -9.68
N LEU A 95 6.66 14.06 -8.49
CA LEU A 95 7.47 15.25 -8.23
C LEU A 95 8.79 15.17 -9.00
N ASP A 96 9.49 14.04 -8.98
CA ASP A 96 10.73 13.83 -9.73
C ASP A 96 10.51 13.96 -11.25
N GLU A 97 9.40 13.42 -11.77
CA GLU A 97 9.00 13.58 -13.19
C GLU A 97 8.78 15.05 -13.55
N LEU A 98 8.06 15.81 -12.72
CA LEU A 98 7.81 17.23 -12.93
C LEU A 98 9.10 18.07 -12.80
N GLN A 99 9.99 17.73 -11.88
CA GLN A 99 11.29 18.37 -11.75
C GLN A 99 12.14 18.14 -13.00
N THR A 100 12.16 16.91 -13.53
CA THR A 100 12.88 16.59 -14.76
C THR A 100 12.38 17.43 -15.92
N ARG A 101 11.06 17.45 -16.15
CA ARG A 101 10.43 18.29 -17.18
C ARG A 101 10.71 19.77 -16.98
N ARG A 102 10.67 20.28 -15.75
CA ARG A 102 11.03 21.67 -15.45
C ARG A 102 12.46 21.97 -15.87
N THR A 103 13.42 21.12 -15.52
CA THR A 103 14.83 21.35 -15.87
C THR A 103 15.09 21.27 -17.38
N GLU A 104 14.36 20.40 -18.10
CA GLU A 104 14.41 20.32 -19.56
C GLU A 104 13.88 21.60 -20.19
N ILE A 105 12.75 22.10 -19.71
CA ILE A 105 12.15 23.35 -20.19
C ILE A 105 13.05 24.55 -19.84
N GLU A 106 13.60 24.63 -18.63
CA GLU A 106 14.54 25.69 -18.25
C GLU A 106 15.81 25.66 -19.12
N LYS A 107 16.36 24.48 -19.41
CA LYS A 107 17.48 24.34 -20.35
C LYS A 107 17.11 24.75 -21.76
N ALA A 108 15.91 24.39 -22.24
CA ALA A 108 15.42 24.78 -23.56
C ALA A 108 15.24 26.30 -23.68
N ILE A 109 14.67 26.95 -22.66
CA ILE A 109 14.52 28.41 -22.58
C ILE A 109 15.89 29.09 -22.58
N ARG A 110 16.85 28.56 -21.83
CA ARG A 110 18.22 29.11 -21.75
C ARG A 110 18.99 28.93 -23.06
N LYS A 111 18.70 27.88 -23.83
CA LYS A 111 19.27 27.65 -25.17
C LYS A 111 18.67 28.58 -26.23
N SER A 112 17.36 28.85 -26.17
CA SER A 112 16.69 29.77 -27.12
C SER A 112 16.98 31.25 -26.84
N THR A 113 17.38 31.61 -25.62
CA THR A 113 17.83 32.98 -25.27
C THR A 113 19.33 33.22 -25.54
N ALA A 114 20.09 32.20 -25.95
CA ALA A 114 21.54 32.28 -26.20
C ALA A 114 21.94 32.28 -27.69
N GLU A 115 21.00 32.42 -28.63
CA GLU A 115 21.29 32.58 -30.06
C GLU A 115 21.24 34.08 -30.45
N PRO A 116 22.27 34.62 -31.13
CA PRO A 116 22.68 36.01 -30.95
C PRO A 116 21.85 37.00 -31.78
N ALA A 117 21.51 38.12 -31.13
CA ALA A 117 21.30 39.39 -31.79
C ALA A 117 22.58 39.77 -32.57
N GLY A 118 22.63 39.47 -33.87
CA GLY A 118 23.83 39.70 -34.67
C GLY A 118 23.68 39.33 -36.14
N ALA A 119 22.71 39.92 -36.83
CA ALA A 119 22.70 39.97 -38.30
C ALA A 119 22.04 41.28 -38.78
N GLY A 120 22.54 42.41 -38.26
CA GLY A 120 22.39 43.70 -38.93
C GLY A 120 23.54 43.83 -39.93
N ASP A 121 23.43 43.21 -41.10
CA ASP A 121 24.33 43.54 -42.21
C ASP A 121 23.65 44.59 -43.09
N VAL A 122 24.28 45.75 -43.03
CA VAL A 122 23.75 47.04 -43.42
C VAL A 122 23.84 47.16 -44.93
N ALA A 123 22.76 47.64 -45.53
CA ALA A 123 22.67 48.07 -46.90
C ALA A 123 23.93 48.82 -47.35
N LYS A 124 24.67 48.25 -48.33
CA LYS A 124 25.60 49.01 -49.15
C LYS A 124 24.92 49.36 -50.47
N ALA A 125 24.05 50.35 -50.41
CA ALA A 125 23.78 51.18 -51.57
C ALA A 125 24.98 52.09 -51.80
N ARG A 126 25.46 52.17 -53.05
CA ARG A 126 25.75 53.41 -53.82
C ARG A 126 26.95 53.27 -54.76
N ARG A 127 26.67 53.58 -56.04
CA ARG A 127 27.41 54.41 -57.02
C ARG A 127 28.86 53.97 -57.34
N ALA A 128 29.33 53.94 -58.56
CA ALA A 128 28.99 54.62 -59.82
C ALA A 128 29.47 53.74 -60.98
#